data_AF-A0A438FBV1-F1
#
_entry.id   AF-A0A438FBV1-F1
#
_cell.length_a   1.000
_cell.length_b   1.000
_cell.length_c   1.000
_cell.angle_alpha   90.00
_cell.angle_beta   90.00
_cell.angle_gamma   90.00
#
_symmetry.space_group_name_H-M   'P 1'
#
loop_
_entity.id
_entity.type
_entity.pdbx_description
1 polymer ?
#
loop_
_entity_poly.entity_id
_entity_poly.type
_entity_poly.pdbx_seq_one_letter_code
_entity_poly.pdbx_strand_id
1 'polypeptide(L)'
;MTAAQALCHPWIKNNDIKVPLDILILKLMKAYMRSSSLRKAALRALSKTLTVDELCYLKEQFALLEPNKNGTISLENIRAALMKNATDAMKESRVHDLLASLNALQYRRMDFEEFCAATLSVHQLEALDRWEQHARCAYELFEKDGNRAIVIEELASELGLGPSVPVHAVLHDWIRHTDGKLSFLGFAKLLHGVSSRALAKAQ
;
A
#
# COMPACT_ATOMS: atom_id res chain seq x y z
N MET A 1 -1.47 -4.69 13.58
CA MET A 1 -2.94 -4.80 13.46
C MET A 1 -3.57 -3.55 14.08
N THR A 2 -4.56 -2.95 13.42
CA THR A 2 -5.35 -1.82 13.95
C THR A 2 -6.60 -2.30 14.68
N ALA A 3 -7.25 -1.42 15.43
CA ALA A 3 -8.52 -1.74 16.10
C ALA A 3 -9.63 -2.11 15.09
N ALA A 4 -9.70 -1.41 13.95
CA ALA A 4 -10.65 -1.72 12.88
C ALA A 4 -10.40 -3.12 12.29
N GLN A 5 -9.14 -3.49 12.06
CA GLN A 5 -8.77 -4.82 11.57
C GLN A 5 -9.13 -5.93 12.56
N ALA A 6 -8.97 -5.70 13.86
CA ALA A 6 -9.32 -6.68 14.88
C ALA A 6 -10.81 -7.04 14.85
N LEU A 7 -11.69 -6.07 14.55
CA LEU A 7 -13.14 -6.32 14.42
C LEU A 7 -13.50 -7.26 13.26
N CYS A 8 -12.64 -7.37 12.24
CA CYS A 8 -12.82 -8.33 11.14
C CYS A 8 -12.31 -9.74 11.47
N HIS A 9 -11.69 -9.96 12.62
CA HIS A 9 -11.13 -11.26 12.99
C HIS A 9 -12.25 -12.28 13.23
N PRO A 10 -12.12 -13.56 12.78
CA PRO A 10 -13.17 -14.57 12.94
C PRO A 10 -13.68 -14.75 14.37
N TRP A 11 -12.82 -14.53 15.37
CA TRP A 11 -13.19 -14.60 16.79
C TRP A 11 -14.14 -13.46 17.24
N ILE A 12 -14.09 -12.29 16.61
CA ILE A 12 -14.84 -11.08 17.02
C ILE A 12 -16.08 -10.84 16.13
N LYS A 13 -16.00 -11.20 14.85
CA LYS A 13 -16.96 -10.83 13.79
C LYS A 13 -18.42 -11.21 14.08
N ASN A 14 -18.67 -12.17 14.97
CA ASN A 14 -20.02 -12.65 15.31
C ASN A 14 -20.90 -11.66 16.12
N ASN A 15 -20.43 -10.46 16.43
CA ASN A 15 -21.11 -9.53 17.34
C ASN A 15 -21.89 -8.38 16.65
N ASP A 16 -22.15 -8.43 15.33
CA ASP A 16 -22.80 -7.35 14.56
C ASP A 16 -22.12 -5.96 14.69
N ILE A 17 -20.85 -5.94 15.09
CA ILE A 17 -20.11 -4.70 15.30
C ILE A 17 -19.66 -4.16 13.94
N LYS A 18 -20.13 -2.95 13.62
CA LYS A 18 -19.71 -2.25 12.40
C LYS A 18 -18.23 -1.88 12.49
N VAL A 19 -17.47 -2.26 11.47
CA VAL A 19 -16.06 -1.90 11.34
C VAL A 19 -15.98 -0.41 11.00
N PRO A 20 -15.26 0.41 11.78
CA PRO A 20 -15.12 1.83 11.49
C PRO A 20 -14.12 2.06 10.33
N LEU A 21 -14.18 3.24 9.71
CA LEU A 21 -13.22 3.66 8.70
C LEU A 21 -11.83 3.81 9.33
N ASP A 22 -10.84 3.09 8.81
CA ASP A 22 -9.49 3.08 9.34
C ASP A 22 -8.58 4.09 8.63
N ILE A 23 -7.96 4.99 9.39
CA ILE A 23 -7.09 6.04 8.87
C ILE A 23 -5.78 5.48 8.30
N LEU A 24 -5.43 4.25 8.66
CA LEU A 24 -4.34 3.53 8.01
C LEU A 24 -4.55 3.44 6.50
N ILE A 25 -5.78 3.18 6.01
CA ILE A 25 -6.01 3.01 4.56
C ILE A 25 -5.63 4.29 3.80
N LEU A 26 -5.94 5.46 4.36
CA LEU A 26 -5.66 6.75 3.74
C LEU A 26 -4.16 7.06 3.71
N LYS A 27 -3.45 6.70 4.79
CA LYS A 27 -1.99 6.82 4.86
C LYS A 27 -1.31 5.92 3.82
N LEU A 28 -1.78 4.68 3.68
CA LEU A 28 -1.26 3.72 2.70
C LEU A 28 -1.57 4.16 1.27
N MET A 29 -2.80 4.61 0.98
CA MET A 29 -3.17 5.14 -0.33
C MET A 29 -2.28 6.32 -0.73
N LYS A 30 -2.01 7.24 0.21
CA LYS A 30 -1.09 8.38 -0.02
C LYS A 30 0.32 7.90 -0.39
N ALA A 31 0.86 6.93 0.35
CA ALA A 31 2.18 6.37 0.09
C ALA A 31 2.22 5.67 -1.28
N TYR A 32 1.22 4.83 -1.56
CA TYR A 32 1.06 4.14 -2.82
C TYR A 32 0.98 5.11 -4.00
N MET A 33 0.27 6.24 -3.88
CA MET A 33 0.20 7.24 -4.95
C MET A 33 1.53 7.85 -5.30
N ARG A 34 2.36 8.12 -4.30
CA ARG A 34 3.70 8.71 -4.46
C ARG A 34 4.75 7.70 -4.90
N SER A 35 4.40 6.42 -4.92
CA SER A 35 5.31 5.36 -5.35
C SER A 35 5.49 5.36 -6.86
N SER A 36 6.68 4.94 -7.28
CA SER A 36 7.08 4.59 -8.63
C SER A 36 6.16 3.54 -9.25
N SER A 37 6.19 3.48 -10.58
CA SER A 37 5.45 2.48 -11.33
C SER A 37 5.90 1.06 -10.99
N LEU A 38 7.20 0.87 -10.75
CA LEU A 38 7.79 -0.40 -10.35
C LEU A 38 7.24 -0.89 -9.01
N ARG A 39 7.23 -0.04 -7.97
CA ARG A 39 6.68 -0.42 -6.66
C ARG A 39 5.18 -0.66 -6.71
N LYS A 40 4.44 0.12 -7.50
CA LYS A 40 3.00 -0.11 -7.70
C LYS A 40 2.75 -1.50 -8.30
N ALA A 41 3.54 -1.91 -9.29
CA ALA A 41 3.46 -3.25 -9.86
C ALA A 41 3.78 -4.35 -8.84
N ALA A 42 4.79 -4.14 -7.99
CA ALA A 42 5.13 -5.08 -6.91
C ALA A 42 3.99 -5.23 -5.87
N LEU A 43 3.39 -4.12 -5.44
CA LEU A 43 2.26 -4.13 -4.50
C LEU A 43 1.00 -4.75 -5.11
N ARG A 44 0.73 -4.54 -6.40
CA ARG A 44 -0.35 -5.25 -7.11
C ARG A 44 -0.11 -6.75 -7.19
N ALA A 45 1.13 -7.16 -7.43
CA ALA A 45 1.47 -8.58 -7.45
C ALA A 45 1.24 -9.22 -6.07
N LEU A 46 1.60 -8.50 -5.00
CA LEU A 46 1.35 -8.94 -3.62
C LEU A 46 -0.14 -8.95 -3.26
N SER A 47 -0.93 -7.95 -3.68
CA SER A 47 -2.36 -7.93 -3.37
C SER A 47 -3.12 -9.10 -4.00
N LYS A 48 -2.63 -9.64 -5.11
CA LYS A 48 -3.21 -10.81 -5.78
C LYS A 48 -2.98 -12.13 -5.04
N THR A 49 -2.04 -12.20 -4.08
CA THR A 49 -1.79 -13.42 -3.31
C THR A 49 -2.68 -13.54 -2.07
N LEU A 50 -3.34 -12.44 -1.67
CA LEU A 50 -4.16 -12.39 -0.46
C LEU A 50 -5.33 -13.36 -0.51
N THR A 51 -5.59 -14.06 0.60
CA THR A 51 -6.76 -14.94 0.70
C THR A 51 -8.04 -14.18 0.96
N VAL A 52 -9.17 -14.87 0.81
CA VAL A 52 -10.51 -14.32 1.08
C VAL A 52 -10.59 -13.69 2.48
N ASP A 53 -9.99 -14.32 3.48
CA ASP A 53 -9.99 -13.80 4.86
C ASP A 53 -9.15 -12.52 5.02
N GLU A 54 -8.00 -12.43 4.35
CA GLU A 54 -7.18 -11.20 4.34
C GLU A 54 -7.88 -10.05 3.62
N LEU A 55 -8.62 -10.38 2.55
CA LEU A 55 -9.41 -9.41 1.81
C LEU A 55 -10.67 -8.98 2.56
N CYS A 56 -11.11 -9.71 3.60
CA CYS A 56 -12.34 -9.37 4.33
C CYS A 56 -12.30 -7.94 4.87
N TYR A 57 -11.22 -7.57 5.57
CA TYR A 57 -11.04 -6.20 6.08
C TYR A 57 -11.04 -5.17 4.95
N LEU A 58 -10.34 -5.44 3.85
CA LEU A 58 -10.27 -4.51 2.72
C LEU A 58 -11.62 -4.33 2.02
N LYS A 59 -12.43 -5.39 1.93
CA LYS A 59 -13.81 -5.33 1.42
C LYS A 59 -14.69 -4.44 2.27
N GLU A 60 -14.63 -4.57 3.59
CA GLU A 60 -15.38 -3.71 4.52
C GLU A 60 -14.96 -2.24 4.36
N GLN A 61 -13.65 -1.97 4.33
CA GLN A 61 -13.14 -0.61 4.15
C GLN A 61 -13.53 -0.02 2.79
N PHE A 62 -13.49 -0.81 1.71
CA PHE A 62 -13.89 -0.37 0.38
C PHE A 62 -15.39 -0.06 0.32
N ALA A 63 -16.23 -0.86 0.99
CA ALA A 63 -17.67 -0.64 1.06
C ALA A 63 -18.01 0.66 1.82
N LEU A 64 -17.28 0.99 2.89
CA LEU A 64 -17.45 2.24 3.64
C LEU A 64 -17.15 3.50 2.80
N LEU A 65 -16.38 3.36 1.72
CA LEU A 65 -16.09 4.45 0.78
C LEU A 65 -17.24 4.67 -0.23
N GLU A 66 -18.28 3.83 -0.22
CA GLU A 66 -19.44 3.92 -1.10
C GLU A 66 -19.03 4.07 -2.59
N PRO A 67 -18.43 3.02 -3.21
CA PRO A 67 -17.97 3.07 -4.59
C PRO A 67 -19.09 3.46 -5.56
N ASN A 68 -18.72 4.17 -6.63
CA ASN A 68 -19.66 4.60 -7.65
C ASN A 68 -20.25 3.40 -8.41
N LYS A 69 -21.32 3.63 -9.19
CA LYS A 69 -22.00 2.57 -9.98
C LYS A 69 -21.08 1.78 -10.92
N ASN A 70 -19.94 2.36 -11.31
CA ASN A 70 -18.93 1.72 -12.13
C ASN A 70 -17.92 0.87 -11.33
N GLY A 71 -18.13 0.66 -10.03
CA GLY A 71 -17.27 -0.14 -9.15
C GLY A 71 -15.98 0.55 -8.71
N THR A 72 -15.86 1.87 -8.90
CA THR A 72 -14.64 2.63 -8.56
C THR A 72 -14.88 3.70 -7.51
N ILE A 73 -13.85 3.98 -6.70
CA ILE A 73 -13.81 5.09 -5.75
C ILE A 73 -13.00 6.27 -6.32
N SER A 74 -13.41 7.48 -6.00
CA SER A 74 -12.71 8.74 -6.30
C SER A 74 -12.34 9.50 -5.01
N LEU A 75 -11.68 10.64 -5.16
CA LEU A 75 -11.41 11.54 -4.04
C LEU A 75 -12.70 12.06 -3.39
N GLU A 76 -13.79 12.26 -4.15
CA GLU A 76 -15.07 12.65 -3.58
C GLU A 76 -15.63 11.58 -2.65
N ASN A 77 -15.56 10.30 -3.05
CA ASN A 77 -15.98 9.17 -2.22
C ASN A 77 -15.20 9.15 -0.90
N ILE A 78 -13.88 9.32 -0.95
CA ILE A 78 -13.01 9.36 0.23
C ILE A 78 -13.37 10.54 1.15
N ARG A 79 -13.60 11.74 0.60
CA ARG A 79 -14.02 12.92 1.37
C ARG A 79 -15.37 12.71 2.02
N ALA A 80 -16.35 12.20 1.29
CA ALA A 80 -17.69 11.96 1.81
C ALA A 80 -17.68 10.93 2.95
N ALA A 81 -16.98 9.80 2.76
CA ALA A 81 -16.82 8.78 3.78
C ALA A 81 -16.11 9.30 5.03
N LEU A 82 -15.09 10.14 4.87
CA LEU A 82 -14.42 10.79 5.99
C LEU A 82 -15.34 11.75 6.73
N MET A 83 -16.08 12.62 6.03
CA MET A 83 -17.02 13.54 6.69
C MET A 83 -18.12 12.81 7.46
N LYS A 84 -18.58 11.67 6.94
CA LYS A 84 -19.62 10.83 7.53
C LYS A 84 -19.13 10.00 8.72
N ASN A 85 -17.90 9.50 8.67
CA ASN A 85 -17.35 8.55 9.64
C ASN A 85 -16.24 9.15 10.53
N ALA A 86 -15.94 10.44 10.41
CA ALA A 86 -14.90 11.08 11.22
C ALA A 86 -15.30 11.13 12.69
N THR A 87 -14.46 10.51 13.51
CA THR A 87 -14.48 10.67 14.97
C THR A 87 -13.96 12.05 15.36
N ASP A 88 -14.26 12.51 16.57
CA ASP A 88 -13.76 13.82 17.02
C ASP A 88 -12.22 13.83 17.13
N ALA A 89 -11.63 12.71 17.56
CA ALA A 89 -10.19 12.50 17.53
C ALA A 89 -9.59 12.66 16.12
N MET A 90 -10.30 12.21 15.08
CA MET A 90 -9.85 12.37 13.70
C MET A 90 -9.89 13.83 13.22
N LYS A 91 -10.92 14.58 13.62
CA LYS A 91 -11.06 16.00 13.26
C LYS A 91 -9.94 16.82 13.91
N GLU A 92 -9.56 16.47 15.14
CA GLU A 92 -8.42 17.05 15.85
C GLU A 92 -7.07 16.61 15.25
N SER A 93 -6.99 15.41 14.67
CA SER A 93 -5.72 14.80 14.23
C SER A 93 -5.38 15.05 12.74
N ARG A 94 -5.14 16.28 12.29
CA ARG A 94 -4.58 16.59 10.93
C ARG A 94 -5.21 15.80 9.74
N VAL A 95 -6.43 15.27 9.88
CA VAL A 95 -7.05 14.44 8.82
C VAL A 95 -7.40 15.31 7.62
N HIS A 96 -7.70 16.59 7.86
CA HIS A 96 -7.84 17.59 6.81
C HIS A 96 -6.54 17.81 6.02
N ASP A 97 -5.37 17.81 6.66
CA ASP A 97 -4.07 17.87 5.96
C ASP A 97 -3.84 16.61 5.11
N LEU A 98 -4.21 15.44 5.64
CA LEU A 98 -4.12 14.18 4.92
C LEU A 98 -5.01 14.23 3.66
N LEU A 99 -6.26 14.66 3.80
CA LEU A 99 -7.20 14.89 2.71
C LEU A 99 -6.68 15.90 1.68
N ALA A 100 -6.14 17.04 2.12
CA ALA A 100 -5.56 18.04 1.23
C ALA A 100 -4.38 17.45 0.44
N SER A 101 -3.55 16.63 1.09
CA SER A 101 -2.43 15.95 0.43
C SER A 101 -2.85 14.86 -0.55
N LEU A 102 -4.12 14.42 -0.47
CA LEU A 102 -4.74 13.51 -1.43
C LEU A 102 -5.39 14.26 -2.61
N ASN A 103 -5.35 15.59 -2.68
CA ASN A 103 -5.90 16.34 -3.82
C ASN A 103 -5.31 15.94 -5.19
N ALA A 104 -4.09 15.41 -5.21
CA ALA A 104 -3.50 14.81 -6.41
C ALA A 104 -4.34 13.64 -6.98
N LEU A 105 -5.29 13.09 -6.22
CA LEU A 105 -6.25 12.07 -6.64
C LEU A 105 -7.48 12.62 -7.38
N GLN A 106 -7.64 13.94 -7.55
CA GLN A 106 -8.90 14.52 -8.06
C GLN A 106 -9.38 13.90 -9.38
N TYR A 107 -8.47 13.42 -10.23
CA TYR A 107 -8.79 12.79 -11.51
C TYR A 107 -8.56 11.26 -11.53
N ARG A 108 -8.11 10.67 -10.42
CA ARG A 108 -7.77 9.24 -10.35
C ARG A 108 -8.93 8.46 -9.74
N ARG A 109 -9.24 7.32 -10.33
CA ARG A 109 -10.21 6.34 -9.83
C ARG A 109 -9.50 5.04 -9.50
N MET A 110 -9.97 4.35 -8.47
CA MET A 110 -9.46 3.01 -8.10
C MET A 110 -10.63 2.05 -8.07
N ASP A 111 -10.50 0.94 -8.80
CA ASP A 111 -11.35 -0.23 -8.58
C ASP A 111 -10.90 -0.97 -7.30
N PHE A 112 -11.58 -2.07 -6.98
CA PHE A 112 -11.28 -2.84 -5.78
C PHE A 112 -9.86 -3.44 -5.79
N GLU A 113 -9.34 -3.84 -6.95
CA GLU A 113 -8.02 -4.44 -7.07
C GLU A 113 -6.91 -3.41 -6.82
N GLU A 114 -6.99 -2.24 -7.47
CA GLU A 114 -6.07 -1.13 -7.24
C GLU A 114 -6.20 -0.61 -5.80
N PHE A 115 -7.40 -0.61 -5.22
CA PHE A 115 -7.60 -0.28 -3.81
C PHE A 115 -6.87 -1.26 -2.89
N CYS A 116 -6.98 -2.58 -3.14
CA CYS A 116 -6.26 -3.58 -2.36
C CYS A 116 -4.74 -3.37 -2.46
N ALA A 117 -4.22 -3.13 -3.66
CA ALA A 117 -2.82 -2.80 -3.87
C ALA A 117 -2.40 -1.53 -3.10
N ALA A 118 -3.27 -0.52 -3.08
CA ALA A 118 -3.02 0.77 -2.45
C ALA A 118 -3.09 0.77 -0.92
N THR A 119 -3.80 -0.20 -0.34
CA THR A 119 -4.14 -0.22 1.09
C THR A 119 -3.56 -1.42 1.83
N LEU A 120 -2.81 -2.29 1.15
CA LEU A 120 -2.09 -3.37 1.81
C LEU A 120 -0.96 -2.81 2.67
N SER A 121 -0.80 -3.37 3.87
CA SER A 121 0.33 -3.06 4.75
C SER A 121 1.33 -4.21 4.72
N VAL A 122 2.48 -4.00 4.06
CA VAL A 122 3.56 -4.99 3.98
C VAL A 122 3.98 -5.44 5.38
N HIS A 123 4.17 -4.50 6.31
CA HIS A 123 4.54 -4.79 7.70
C HIS A 123 3.52 -5.65 8.46
N GLN A 124 2.23 -5.53 8.14
CA GLN A 124 1.21 -6.36 8.78
C GLN A 124 1.18 -7.76 8.17
N LEU A 125 1.43 -7.88 6.86
CA LEU A 125 1.52 -9.18 6.18
C LEU A 125 2.77 -9.96 6.61
N GLU A 126 3.90 -9.28 6.84
CA GLU A 126 5.13 -9.87 7.38
C GLU A 126 4.95 -10.51 8.75
N ALA A 127 4.00 -10.00 9.54
CA ALA A 127 3.69 -10.55 10.86
C ALA A 127 2.83 -11.83 10.78
N LEU A 128 2.41 -12.26 9.59
CA LEU A 128 1.64 -13.48 9.38
C LEU A 128 2.58 -14.65 9.04
N ASP A 129 2.26 -15.85 9.53
CA ASP A 129 3.07 -17.06 9.31
C ASP A 129 3.26 -17.42 7.83
N ARG A 130 2.36 -16.96 6.96
CA ARG A 130 2.35 -17.21 5.51
C ARG A 130 3.04 -16.15 4.67
N TRP A 131 3.70 -15.17 5.29
CA TRP A 131 4.41 -14.10 4.59
C TRP A 131 5.34 -14.64 3.49
N GLU A 132 6.12 -15.68 3.78
CA GLU A 132 7.09 -16.23 2.85
C GLU A 132 6.42 -16.80 1.59
N GLN A 133 5.26 -17.44 1.75
CA GLN A 133 4.47 -17.97 0.62
C GLN A 133 3.92 -16.81 -0.23
N HIS A 134 3.31 -15.81 0.42
CA HIS A 134 2.81 -14.62 -0.25
C HIS A 134 3.91 -13.89 -1.03
N ALA A 135 5.05 -13.64 -0.40
CA ALA A 135 6.16 -12.94 -1.02
C ALA A 135 6.70 -13.68 -2.25
N ARG A 136 6.85 -15.01 -2.16
CA ARG A 136 7.30 -15.84 -3.30
C ARG A 136 6.31 -15.84 -4.45
N CYS A 137 5.03 -16.13 -4.18
CA CYS A 137 3.99 -16.11 -5.22
C CYS A 137 3.84 -14.71 -5.85
N ALA A 138 3.94 -13.66 -5.05
CA ALA A 138 3.91 -12.28 -5.53
C ALA A 138 5.11 -11.98 -6.43
N TYR A 139 6.30 -12.47 -6.09
CA TYR A 139 7.46 -12.30 -6.95
C TYR A 139 7.32 -13.04 -8.28
N GLU A 140 6.74 -14.25 -8.30
CA GLU A 140 6.45 -14.97 -9.55
C GLU A 140 5.46 -14.23 -10.46
N LEU A 141 4.43 -13.61 -9.87
CA LEU A 141 3.49 -12.76 -10.60
C LEU A 141 4.18 -11.48 -11.09
N PHE A 142 5.01 -10.87 -10.25
CA PHE A 142 5.77 -9.67 -10.58
C PHE A 142 6.77 -9.95 -11.70
N GLU A 143 7.47 -11.10 -11.70
CA GLU A 143 8.41 -11.50 -12.76
C GLU A 143 7.77 -11.49 -14.17
N LYS A 144 6.48 -11.84 -14.25
CA LYS A 144 5.72 -11.91 -15.50
C LYS A 144 5.20 -10.55 -15.94
N ASP A 145 4.62 -9.80 -15.01
CA ASP A 145 3.78 -8.64 -15.36
C ASP A 145 4.43 -7.28 -15.03
N GLY A 146 5.48 -7.25 -14.20
CA GLY A 146 5.98 -6.03 -13.58
C GLY A 146 7.49 -5.89 -13.50
N ASN A 147 8.25 -7.00 -13.52
CA ASN A 147 9.70 -6.96 -13.40
C ASN A 147 10.35 -6.70 -14.75
N ARG A 148 10.86 -5.49 -14.87
CA ARG A 148 11.54 -4.97 -16.04
C ARG A 148 12.98 -4.57 -15.66
N ALA A 149 13.83 -4.41 -16.67
CA ALA A 149 15.16 -3.87 -16.45
C ALA A 149 15.04 -2.52 -15.72
N ILE A 150 15.80 -2.37 -14.64
CA ILE A 150 15.67 -1.25 -13.70
C ILE A 150 16.50 -0.07 -14.19
N VAL A 151 15.88 1.10 -14.19
CA VAL A 151 16.59 2.39 -14.25
C VAL A 151 16.97 2.75 -12.81
N ILE A 152 18.26 2.85 -12.52
CA ILE A 152 18.79 3.00 -11.15
C ILE A 152 18.19 4.22 -10.46
N GLU A 153 17.95 5.30 -11.21
CA GLU A 153 17.34 6.54 -10.73
C GLU A 153 15.90 6.35 -10.26
N GLU A 154 15.11 5.47 -10.90
CA GLU A 154 13.73 5.14 -10.44
C GLU A 154 13.79 4.49 -9.06
N LEU A 155 14.73 3.56 -8.86
CA LEU A 155 14.89 2.84 -7.60
C LEU A 155 15.52 3.72 -6.50
N ALA A 156 16.48 4.57 -6.84
CA ALA A 156 17.05 5.56 -5.91
C ALA A 156 15.98 6.51 -5.40
N SER A 157 15.13 7.04 -6.30
CA SER A 157 14.02 7.92 -5.96
C SER A 157 13.00 7.23 -5.04
N GLU A 158 12.62 5.98 -5.35
CA GLU A 158 11.69 5.19 -4.52
C GLU A 158 12.23 4.91 -3.12
N LEU A 159 13.55 4.83 -2.95
CA LEU A 159 14.20 4.60 -1.66
C LEU A 159 14.57 5.89 -0.93
N GLY A 160 14.37 7.05 -1.55
CA GLY A 160 14.79 8.35 -1.01
C GLY A 160 16.30 8.49 -0.90
N LEU A 161 17.07 7.79 -1.75
CA LEU A 161 18.52 7.89 -1.78
C LEU A 161 18.93 9.16 -2.52
N GLY A 162 19.71 10.00 -1.83
CA GLY A 162 20.28 11.21 -2.44
C GLY A 162 21.40 10.89 -3.43
N PRO A 163 21.78 11.86 -4.29
CA PRO A 163 22.80 11.68 -5.33
C PRO A 163 24.21 11.38 -4.78
N SER A 164 24.43 11.59 -3.48
CA SER A 164 25.69 11.29 -2.78
C SER A 164 25.82 9.83 -2.33
N VAL A 165 24.76 9.03 -2.41
CA VAL A 165 24.81 7.60 -2.06
C VAL A 165 25.34 6.82 -3.27
N PRO A 166 26.32 5.93 -3.12
CA PRO A 166 26.75 5.04 -4.20
C PRO A 166 25.68 3.97 -4.44
N VAL A 167 24.62 4.35 -5.15
CA VAL A 167 23.42 3.53 -5.36
C VAL A 167 23.77 2.18 -5.98
N HIS A 168 24.74 2.14 -6.88
CA HIS A 168 25.23 0.90 -7.50
C HIS A 168 25.81 -0.10 -6.48
N ALA A 169 26.45 0.36 -5.40
CA ALA A 169 26.98 -0.48 -4.35
C ALA A 169 25.88 -0.96 -3.39
N VAL A 170 24.89 -0.12 -3.12
CA VAL A 170 23.74 -0.44 -2.24
C VAL A 170 22.78 -1.43 -2.91
N LEU A 171 22.61 -1.32 -4.22
CA LEU A 171 21.65 -2.11 -5.01
C LEU A 171 22.28 -3.33 -5.69
N HIS A 172 23.58 -3.59 -5.48
CA HIS A 172 24.29 -4.66 -6.16
C HIS A 172 23.55 -6.00 -6.05
N ASP A 173 23.10 -6.37 -4.85
CA ASP A 173 22.41 -7.66 -4.62
C ASP A 173 20.90 -7.60 -4.91
N TRP A 174 20.40 -6.41 -5.24
CA TRP A 174 18.99 -6.18 -5.52
C TRP A 174 18.69 -6.32 -7.01
N ILE A 175 19.70 -6.12 -7.87
CA ILE A 175 19.58 -6.16 -9.32
C ILE A 175 20.33 -7.39 -9.84
N ARG A 176 19.64 -8.23 -10.60
CA ARG A 176 20.25 -9.40 -11.24
C ARG A 176 21.17 -8.97 -12.38
N HIS A 177 22.43 -9.39 -12.32
CA HIS A 177 23.40 -9.10 -13.38
C HIS A 177 23.04 -9.72 -14.75
N THR A 178 22.20 -10.76 -14.77
CA THR A 178 21.83 -11.47 -16.00
C THR A 178 20.95 -10.65 -16.94
N ASP A 179 20.06 -9.82 -16.40
CA ASP A 179 19.00 -9.15 -17.15
C ASP A 179 18.66 -7.75 -16.62
N GLY A 180 19.35 -7.27 -15.58
CA GLY A 180 19.12 -5.96 -14.98
C GLY A 180 17.79 -5.84 -14.24
N LYS A 181 17.09 -6.95 -13.97
CA LYS A 181 15.80 -6.99 -13.27
C LYS A 181 15.98 -7.08 -11.75
N LEU A 182 14.91 -6.85 -10.99
CA LEU A 182 14.97 -7.01 -9.53
C LEU A 182 15.14 -8.48 -9.16
N SER A 183 16.06 -8.78 -8.26
CA SER A 183 16.13 -10.05 -7.54
C SER A 183 14.95 -10.17 -6.56
N PHE A 184 14.71 -11.35 -6.03
CA PHE A 184 13.70 -11.55 -4.97
C PHE A 184 13.99 -10.65 -3.75
N LEU A 185 15.26 -10.51 -3.37
CA LEU A 185 15.69 -9.62 -2.31
C LEU A 185 15.33 -8.17 -2.64
N GLY A 186 15.65 -7.71 -3.85
CA GLY A 186 15.31 -6.38 -4.33
C GLY A 186 13.80 -6.12 -4.34
N PHE A 187 13.00 -7.09 -4.77
CA PHE A 187 11.54 -7.05 -4.71
C PHE A 187 11.02 -6.90 -3.28
N ALA A 188 11.50 -7.72 -2.34
CA ALA A 188 11.10 -7.64 -0.94
C ALA A 188 11.43 -6.27 -0.34
N LYS A 189 12.60 -5.70 -0.65
CA LYS A 189 12.98 -4.36 -0.22
C LYS A 189 12.12 -3.27 -0.87
N LEU A 190 11.80 -3.41 -2.15
CA LEU A 190 10.96 -2.46 -2.88
C LEU A 190 9.55 -2.34 -2.29
N LEU A 191 8.97 -3.44 -1.80
CA LEU A 191 7.62 -3.43 -1.20
C LEU A 191 7.50 -2.40 -0.06
N HIS A 192 8.54 -2.26 0.77
CA HIS A 192 8.58 -1.29 1.86
C HIS A 192 8.69 0.18 1.39
N GLY A 193 9.34 0.41 0.24
CA GLY A 193 9.67 1.75 -0.27
C GLY A 193 10.50 2.60 0.70
N VAL A 194 10.36 3.93 0.63
CA VAL A 194 11.04 4.85 1.56
C VAL A 194 10.67 4.52 3.01
N SER A 195 11.66 4.10 3.81
CA SER A 195 11.49 3.90 5.25
C SER A 195 10.98 5.19 5.89
N SER A 196 9.82 5.15 6.56
CA SER A 196 9.29 6.30 7.31
C SER A 196 10.24 6.81 8.41
N ARG A 197 11.26 6.02 8.81
CA ARG A 197 12.30 6.49 9.74
C ARG A 197 13.26 7.51 9.12
N ALA A 198 13.41 7.56 7.80
CA ALA A 198 14.27 8.54 7.13
C ALA A 198 13.67 9.96 7.18
N LEU A 199 12.34 10.08 7.12
CA LEU A 199 11.63 11.36 7.22
C LEU A 199 11.72 12.00 8.61
N ALA A 200 11.87 11.19 9.68
CA ALA A 200 11.98 11.69 11.04
C ALA A 200 13.35 12.31 11.38
N LYS A 201 14.36 12.16 10.50
CA LYS A 201 15.70 12.74 10.69
C LYS A 201 15.96 13.99 9.84
N ALA A 202 14.97 14.45 9.08
CA ALA A 202 15.12 15.58 8.14
C ALA A 202 14.19 16.77 8.46
N GLN A 203 13.65 16.86 9.68
CA GLN A 203 12.95 18.04 10.17
C GLN A 203 13.64 18.60 11.41
#